data_AF-A0A952E8L1-F1
#
_entry.id   AF-A0A952E8L1-F1
#
_cell.length_a   1.000
_cell.length_b   1.000
_cell.length_c   1.000
_cell.angle_alpha   90.00
_cell.angle_beta   90.00
_cell.angle_gamma   90.00
#
_symmetry.space_group_name_H-M   'P 1'
#
loop_
_entity.id
_entity.type
_entity.pdbx_description
1 polymer ?
#
loop_
_entity_poly.entity_id
_entity_poly.type
_entity_poly.pdbx_seq_one_letter_code
_entity_poly.pdbx_strand_id
1 'polypeptide(L)'
;MRRASFLSPDALECRPQKRAKAELRRNLRARRAVLAPTEQTRAAERLAAHVTSTPLFRVSTRIACYLAHDGEIDPYIVVDQI
;
A
#
# COMPACT_ATOMS: atom_id res chain seq x y z
N MET A 1 -17.54 43.55 0.82
CA MET A 1 -16.33 43.03 0.14
C MET A 1 -15.48 42.30 1.19
N ARG A 2 -15.75 41.01 1.45
CA ARG A 2 -14.96 40.21 2.41
C ARG A 2 -13.80 39.56 1.65
N ARG A 3 -12.59 40.07 1.87
CA ARG A 3 -11.36 39.42 1.39
C ARG A 3 -11.24 38.09 2.12
N ALA A 4 -11.29 37.00 1.35
CA ALA A 4 -10.82 35.70 1.80
C ALA A 4 -9.34 35.87 2.17
N SER A 5 -9.04 35.77 3.46
CA SER A 5 -7.69 35.57 3.96
C SER A 5 -7.19 34.26 3.36
N PHE A 6 -6.32 34.37 2.37
CA PHE A 6 -5.48 33.28 1.89
C PHE A 6 -4.83 32.63 3.12
N LEU A 7 -5.14 31.35 3.38
CA LEU A 7 -4.32 30.57 4.28
C LEU A 7 -2.90 30.53 3.67
N SER A 8 -1.92 31.02 4.43
CA SER A 8 -0.51 30.88 4.08
C SER A 8 -0.16 29.39 3.87
N PRO A 9 0.66 29.05 2.86
CA PRO A 9 1.04 27.66 2.57
C PRO A 9 1.86 26.98 3.68
N ASP A 10 2.38 27.75 4.66
CA ASP A 10 3.25 27.27 5.74
C ASP A 10 2.55 26.43 6.83
N ALA A 11 1.22 26.30 6.82
CA ALA A 11 0.50 25.48 7.81
C ALA A 11 0.61 23.95 7.59
N LEU A 12 1.39 23.50 6.60
CA LEU A 12 1.71 22.09 6.37
C LEU A 12 2.93 21.60 7.18
N GLU A 13 3.41 22.40 8.13
CA GLU A 13 4.45 22.03 9.07
C GLU A 13 4.23 20.66 9.73
N CYS A 14 5.35 19.98 9.89
CA CYS A 14 5.46 18.58 10.20
C CYS A 14 4.96 18.26 11.62
N ARG A 15 3.65 18.00 11.78
CA ARG A 15 3.11 17.45 13.03
C ARG A 15 3.95 16.23 13.45
N PRO A 16 4.32 16.05 14.73
CA PRO A 16 5.19 14.95 15.16
C PRO A 16 4.66 13.57 14.74
N GLN A 17 3.33 13.42 14.68
CA GLN A 17 2.67 12.23 14.14
C GLN A 17 2.89 12.02 12.63
N LYS A 18 2.96 13.08 11.82
CA LYS A 18 3.31 13.00 10.39
C LYS A 18 4.78 12.57 10.20
N ARG A 19 5.71 13.09 11.02
CA ARG A 19 7.13 12.68 11.02
C ARG A 19 7.28 11.20 11.38
N ALA A 20 6.68 10.78 12.48
CA ALA A 20 6.71 9.37 12.91
C ALA A 20 6.15 8.42 11.84
N LYS A 21 5.04 8.79 11.17
CA LYS A 21 4.50 8.00 10.04
C LYS A 21 5.44 7.98 8.82
N ALA A 22 6.13 9.07 8.53
CA ALA A 22 7.07 9.14 7.41
C ALA A 22 8.30 8.26 7.67
N GLU A 23 8.84 8.29 8.89
CA GLU A 23 9.94 7.42 9.32
C GLU A 23 9.53 5.95 9.30
N LEU A 24 8.34 5.62 9.80
CA LEU A 24 7.80 4.26 9.71
C LEU A 24 7.73 3.77 8.26
N ARG A 25 7.17 4.58 7.35
CA ARG A 25 7.09 4.23 5.93
C ARG A 25 8.48 4.03 5.31
N ARG A 26 9.45 4.87 5.66
CA ARG A 26 10.84 4.73 5.19
C ARG A 26 11.44 3.40 5.65
N ASN A 27 11.28 3.07 6.93
CA ASN A 27 11.76 1.81 7.49
C ASN A 27 11.10 0.60 6.82
N LEU A 28 9.79 0.62 6.59
CA LEU A 28 9.09 -0.48 5.91
C LEU A 28 9.55 -0.64 4.45
N ARG A 29 9.77 0.46 3.72
CA ARG A 29 10.32 0.42 2.36
C ARG A 29 11.72 -0.18 2.33
N ALA A 30 12.61 0.25 3.23
CA ALA A 30 13.96 -0.30 3.33
C ALA A 30 13.95 -1.81 3.62
N ARG A 31 13.06 -2.27 4.50
CA ARG A 31 12.89 -3.70 4.80
C ARG A 31 12.39 -4.50 3.59
N ARG A 32 11.46 -3.96 2.80
CA ARG A 32 10.96 -4.61 1.58
C ARG A 32 12.02 -4.68 0.50
N ALA A 33 12.81 -3.62 0.33
CA ALA A 33 13.83 -3.53 -0.71
C ALA A 33 14.95 -4.58 -0.59
N VAL A 34 15.16 -5.16 0.60
CA VAL A 34 16.18 -6.19 0.84
C VAL A 34 15.63 -7.62 0.79
N LEU A 35 14.33 -7.81 0.56
CA LEU A 35 13.73 -9.15 0.46
C LEU A 35 14.19 -9.85 -0.82
N ALA A 36 14.55 -11.12 -0.71
CA ALA A 36 14.86 -11.92 -1.88
C ALA A 36 13.60 -12.11 -2.76
N PRO A 37 13.74 -12.20 -4.09
CA PRO A 37 12.59 -12.43 -4.98
C PRO A 37 11.73 -13.63 -4.58
N THR A 38 12.35 -14.71 -4.10
CA THR A 38 11.67 -15.92 -3.64
C THR A 38 10.81 -15.69 -2.40
N GLU A 39 11.22 -14.80 -1.48
CA GLU A 39 10.44 -14.42 -0.31
C GLU A 39 9.22 -13.58 -0.72
N GLN A 40 9.40 -12.69 -1.70
CA GLN A 40 8.31 -11.89 -2.25
C GLN A 40 7.28 -12.77 -2.96
N THR A 41 7.71 -13.74 -3.77
CA THR A 41 6.82 -14.71 -4.42
C THR A 41 6.05 -15.54 -3.40
N ARG A 42 6.73 -16.09 -2.38
CA ARG A 42 6.05 -16.85 -1.31
C ARG A 42 5.04 -16.01 -0.54
N ALA A 43 5.34 -14.73 -0.31
CA ALA A 43 4.41 -13.81 0.32
C ALA A 43 3.18 -13.56 -0.57
N ALA A 44 3.38 -13.40 -1.89
CA ALA A 44 2.31 -13.23 -2.87
C ALA A 44 1.40 -14.46 -2.95
N GLU A 45 1.96 -15.67 -3.03
CA GLU A 45 1.22 -16.93 -3.04
C GLU A 45 0.36 -17.10 -1.78
N ARG A 46 0.93 -16.81 -0.61
CA ARG A 46 0.20 -16.86 0.67
C ARG A 46 -0.92 -15.83 0.72
N LEU A 47 -0.68 -14.62 0.23
CA LEU A 47 -1.72 -13.60 0.12
C LEU A 47 -2.85 -14.08 -0.80
N ALA A 48 -2.51 -14.67 -1.94
CA ALA A 48 -3.48 -15.18 -2.90
C ALA A 48 -4.37 -16.25 -2.28
N ALA A 49 -3.77 -17.27 -1.67
CA ALA A 49 -4.50 -18.34 -1.00
C ALA A 49 -5.43 -17.80 0.10
N HIS A 50 -4.98 -16.79 0.85
CA HIS A 50 -5.81 -16.18 1.88
C HIS A 50 -6.99 -15.40 1.26
N VAL A 51 -6.71 -14.48 0.33
CA VAL A 51 -7.72 -13.58 -0.23
C VAL A 51 -8.79 -14.35 -1.01
N THR A 52 -8.40 -15.30 -1.86
CA THR A 52 -9.33 -16.09 -2.68
C THR A 52 -10.20 -17.06 -1.84
N SER A 53 -9.76 -17.39 -0.63
CA SER A 53 -10.57 -18.18 0.32
C SER A 53 -11.70 -17.38 0.96
N THR A 54 -11.64 -16.04 0.95
CA THR A 54 -12.63 -15.20 1.62
C THR A 54 -13.97 -15.17 0.86
N PRO A 55 -15.12 -15.15 1.56
CA PRO A 55 -16.41 -15.00 0.90
C PRO A 55 -16.53 -13.71 0.09
N LEU A 56 -15.97 -12.60 0.62
CA LEU A 56 -16.03 -11.29 -0.04
C LEU A 56 -15.36 -11.32 -1.43
N PHE A 57 -14.21 -11.97 -1.54
CA PHE A 57 -13.54 -12.13 -2.84
C PHE A 57 -14.42 -12.93 -3.81
N ARG A 58 -14.96 -14.07 -3.38
CA ARG A 58 -15.74 -14.98 -4.21
C ARG A 58 -17.05 -14.39 -4.74
N VAL A 59 -17.66 -13.45 -4.01
CA VAL A 59 -18.91 -12.79 -4.45
C VAL A 59 -18.66 -11.47 -5.18
N SER A 60 -17.43 -10.98 -5.19
CA SER A 60 -17.09 -9.71 -5.84
C SER A 60 -16.95 -9.89 -7.35
N THR A 61 -17.62 -9.04 -8.13
CA THR A 61 -17.53 -9.04 -9.59
C THR A 61 -16.56 -7.98 -10.14
N ARG A 62 -16.14 -7.04 -9.28
CA ARG A 62 -15.23 -5.94 -9.64
C ARG A 62 -14.26 -5.71 -8.49
N ILE A 63 -12.99 -6.02 -8.72
CA ILE A 63 -11.94 -5.90 -7.71
C ILE A 63 -10.91 -4.91 -8.23
N ALA A 64 -10.59 -3.90 -7.42
CA ALA A 64 -9.53 -2.97 -7.71
C ALA A 64 -8.21 -3.51 -7.17
N CYS A 65 -7.19 -3.53 -8.03
CA CYS A 65 -5.83 -3.89 -7.66
C CYS A 65 -4.89 -2.71 -7.92
N TYR A 66 -3.79 -2.67 -7.19
CA TYR A 66 -2.72 -1.71 -7.39
C TYR A 66 -1.58 -2.33 -8.21
N LEU A 67 -0.68 -1.51 -8.73
CA LEU A 67 0.57 -1.97 -9.35
C LEU A 67 1.67 -2.00 -8.29
N ALA A 68 2.32 -3.15 -8.12
CA ALA A 68 3.37 -3.30 -7.11
C ALA A 68 4.63 -2.49 -7.45
N HIS A 69 5.29 -1.95 -6.42
CA HIS A 69 6.53 -1.19 -6.55
C HIS A 69 7.51 -1.49 -5.40
N ASP A 70 8.82 -1.39 -5.65
CA ASP A 70 9.90 -1.46 -4.65
C ASP A 70 9.72 -2.58 -3.58
N GLY A 71 9.60 -3.83 -4.03
CA GLY A 71 9.45 -5.00 -3.15
C GLY A 71 8.10 -5.12 -2.45
N GLU A 72 7.07 -4.43 -2.96
CA GLU A 72 5.68 -4.71 -2.61
C GLU A 72 5.25 -6.09 -3.09
N ILE A 73 4.26 -6.66 -2.40
CA ILE A 73 3.68 -7.94 -2.79
C ILE A 73 2.98 -7.72 -4.13
N ASP A 74 3.35 -8.50 -5.14
CA ASP A 74 2.72 -8.44 -6.45
C ASP A 74 1.29 -9.01 -6.40
N PRO A 75 0.24 -8.20 -6.63
CA PRO A 75 -1.13 -8.68 -6.63
C PRO A 75 -1.49 -9.42 -7.93
N TYR A 76 -0.62 -9.51 -8.93
CA TYR A 76 -0.91 -10.17 -10.20
C TYR A 76 -1.42 -11.60 -10.01
N ILE A 77 -0.85 -12.34 -9.05
CA ILE A 77 -1.29 -13.70 -8.71
C ILE A 77 -2.73 -13.77 -8.19
N VAL A 78 -3.25 -12.69 -7.61
CA VAL A 78 -4.66 -12.57 -7.20
C VAL A 78 -5.52 -12.18 -8.40
N VAL A 79 -5.03 -11.30 -9.26
CA VAL A 79 -5.73 -10.84 -10.47
C VAL A 79 -6.00 -12.00 -11.42
N ASP A 80 -5.06 -12.94 -11.54
CA ASP A 80 -5.20 -14.16 -12.35
C ASP A 80 -6.31 -15.10 -11.85
N GLN A 81 -6.89 -14.84 -10.66
CA GLN A 81 -7.96 -15.62 -10.04
C GLN A 81 -9.34 -14.95 -10.11
N ILE A 82 -9.45 -13.81 -10.80
CA ILE A 82 -10.70 -13.05 -11.00
C ILE A 82 -11.32 -13.44 -12.33
#